data_AF-A0A966FZQ2-F1
#
_entry.id   AF-A0A966FZQ2-F1
#
_cell.length_a   1.000
_cell.length_b   1.000
_cell.length_c   1.000
_cell.angle_alpha   90.00
_cell.angle_beta   90.00
_cell.angle_gamma   90.00
#
_symmetry.space_group_name_H-M   'P 1'
#
loop_
_entity.id
_entity.type
_entity.pdbx_description
1 polymer ?
#
loop_
_entity_poly.entity_id
_entity_poly.type
_entity_poly.pdbx_seq_one_letter_code
_entity_poly.pdbx_strand_id
1 'polypeptide(L)'
;MDEQRTQAYINLIEQLLTCANGEEPNILQANQELIHPEFLQVMENYATGLEQQGNNNPAAWLRNMAQQLGQYLTLRLVNTGFRANASKF
;
A
#
# COMPACT_ATOMS: atom_id res chain seq x y z
N MET A 1 3.13 -14.61 -8.77
CA MET A 1 2.06 -13.97 -7.99
C MET A 1 1.06 -15.05 -7.66
N ASP A 2 0.70 -15.20 -6.39
CA ASP A 2 -0.40 -16.08 -5.98
C ASP A 2 -1.72 -15.34 -6.23
N GLU A 3 -2.68 -16.00 -6.89
CA GLU A 3 -4.00 -15.42 -7.19
C GLU A 3 -4.72 -15.00 -5.90
N GLN A 4 -4.56 -15.75 -4.80
CA GLN A 4 -5.16 -15.41 -3.51
C GLN A 4 -4.56 -14.12 -2.94
N ARG A 5 -3.24 -13.94 -3.08
CA ARG A 5 -2.55 -12.73 -2.62
C ARG A 5 -2.95 -11.51 -3.46
N THR A 6 -3.08 -11.69 -4.77
CA THR A 6 -3.56 -10.63 -5.67
C THR A 6 -4.98 -10.20 -5.28
N GLN A 7 -5.86 -11.16 -4.98
CA GLN A 7 -7.22 -10.85 -4.52
C GLN A 7 -7.24 -10.11 -3.19
N ALA A 8 -6.39 -10.49 -2.23
CA ALA A 8 -6.27 -9.77 -0.96
C ALA A 8 -5.83 -8.30 -1.16
N TYR A 9 -4.90 -8.06 -2.08
CA TYR A 9 -4.49 -6.70 -2.44
C TYR A 9 -5.63 -5.89 -3.08
N ILE A 10 -6.38 -6.48 -4.00
CA ILE A 10 -7.54 -5.82 -4.62
C ILE A 10 -8.58 -5.47 -3.56
N ASN A 11 -8.92 -6.41 -2.66
CA ASN A 11 -9.87 -6.19 -1.58
C ASN A 11 -9.43 -5.04 -0.65
N LEU A 12 -8.13 -4.94 -0.35
CA LEU A 12 -7.59 -3.86 0.46
C LEU A 12 -7.68 -2.51 -0.28
N ILE A 13 -7.39 -2.47 -1.58
CA ILE A 13 -7.53 -1.26 -2.40
C ILE A 13 -8.98 -0.78 -2.40
N GLU A 14 -9.94 -1.69 -2.59
CA GLU A 14 -11.36 -1.36 -2.60
C GLU A 14 -11.84 -0.84 -1.25
N GLN A 15 -11.38 -1.43 -0.14
CA GLN A 15 -11.66 -0.92 1.21
C GLN A 15 -11.12 0.51 1.39
N LEU A 16 -9.89 0.77 0.95
CA LEU A 16 -9.27 2.09 1.04
C LEU A 16 -10.00 3.15 0.19
N LEU A 17 -10.54 2.77 -0.97
CA LEU A 17 -11.28 3.68 -1.84
C LEU A 17 -12.70 3.97 -1.37
N THR A 18 -13.27 3.12 -0.51
CA THR A 18 -14.69 3.18 -0.10
C THR A 18 -14.90 3.49 1.38
N CYS A 19 -13.85 3.45 2.21
CA CYS A 19 -13.94 3.77 3.62
C CYS A 19 -14.26 5.25 3.87
N ALA A 20 -14.71 5.57 5.08
CA ALA A 20 -14.90 6.96 5.45
C ALA A 20 -13.55 7.67 5.59
N ASN A 21 -13.52 8.97 5.30
CA ASN A 21 -12.33 9.79 5.47
C ASN A 21 -11.79 9.67 6.92
N GLY A 22 -10.52 9.30 7.07
CA GLY A 22 -9.86 9.12 8.35
C GLY A 22 -9.82 7.67 8.86
N GLU A 23 -10.48 6.73 8.18
CA GLU A 23 -10.40 5.30 8.53
C GLU A 23 -9.21 4.58 7.87
N GLU A 24 -8.59 5.18 6.86
CA GLU A 24 -7.48 4.59 6.10
C GLU A 24 -6.33 4.13 7.01
N PRO A 25 -5.88 4.90 8.03
CA PRO A 25 -4.80 4.46 8.91
C PRO A 25 -5.15 3.17 9.68
N ASN A 26 -6.40 3.01 10.12
CA ASN A 26 -6.85 1.83 10.85
C ASN A 26 -6.89 0.60 9.92
N ILE A 27 -7.40 0.78 8.70
CA ILE A 27 -7.43 -0.27 7.68
C ILE A 27 -6.00 -0.71 7.32
N LEU A 28 -5.10 0.24 7.09
CA LEU A 28 -3.69 -0.04 6.81
C LEU A 28 -3.00 -0.74 7.99
N GLN A 29 -3.31 -0.34 9.23
CA GLN A 29 -2.77 -0.98 10.42
C GLN A 29 -3.23 -2.43 10.57
N ALA A 30 -4.51 -2.71 10.29
CA ALA A 30 -5.06 -4.07 10.34
C ALA A 30 -4.48 -4.99 9.25
N ASN A 31 -3.98 -4.42 8.14
CA ASN A 31 -3.51 -5.17 6.97
C ASN A 31 -1.99 -4.99 6.73
N GLN A 32 -1.19 -4.71 7.75
CA GLN A 32 0.25 -4.42 7.61
C GLN A 32 1.06 -5.53 6.94
N GLU A 33 0.60 -6.78 7.03
CA GLU A 33 1.19 -7.96 6.39
C GLU A 33 0.98 -8.00 4.87
N LEU A 34 0.02 -7.22 4.34
CA LEU A 34 -0.19 -7.06 2.91
C LEU A 34 0.63 -5.89 2.34
N ILE A 35 1.12 -4.99 3.19
CA ILE A 35 1.87 -3.80 2.76
C ILE A 35 3.31 -4.21 2.45
N HIS A 36 3.53 -4.52 1.16
CA HIS A 36 4.79 -4.90 0.55
C HIS A 36 4.99 -4.20 -0.80
N PRO A 37 6.20 -4.19 -1.39
CA PRO A 37 6.42 -3.59 -2.70
C PRO A 37 5.49 -4.14 -3.80
N GLU A 38 5.13 -5.43 -3.73
CA GLU A 38 4.16 -6.05 -4.65
C GLU A 38 2.75 -5.42 -4.55
N PHE A 39 2.31 -5.05 -3.35
CA PHE A 39 1.02 -4.36 -3.16
C PHE A 39 1.01 -2.99 -3.85
N LEU A 40 2.11 -2.24 -3.78
CA LEU A 40 2.22 -0.93 -4.44
C LEU A 40 2.11 -1.05 -5.97
N GLN A 41 2.66 -2.13 -6.55
CA GLN A 41 2.50 -2.41 -7.98
C GLN A 41 1.03 -2.67 -8.34
N VAL A 42 0.29 -3.39 -7.50
CA VAL A 42 -1.14 -3.61 -7.71
C VAL A 42 -1.95 -2.32 -7.56
N MET A 43 -1.60 -1.43 -6.62
CA MET A 43 -2.20 -0.10 -6.50
C MET A 43 -2.03 0.72 -7.79
N GLU A 44 -0.84 0.71 -8.39
CA GLU A 44 -0.57 1.43 -9.65
C GLU A 44 -1.37 0.86 -10.83
N ASN A 45 -1.43 -0.47 -10.93
CA ASN A 45 -2.21 -1.14 -11.97
C ASN A 45 -3.71 -0.83 -11.83
N TYR A 46 -4.23 -0.84 -10.60
CA TYR A 46 -5.63 -0.50 -10.32
C TYR A 46 -5.92 0.97 -10.62
N ALA A 47 -5.01 1.89 -10.24
CA ALA A 47 -5.12 3.31 -10.56
C ALA A 47 -5.15 3.55 -12.08
N THR A 48 -4.31 2.86 -12.84
CA THR A 48 -4.32 2.93 -14.32
C THR A 48 -5.68 2.49 -14.89
N GLY A 49 -6.27 1.42 -14.35
CA GLY A 49 -7.61 0.97 -14.73
C GLY A 49 -8.71 2.00 -14.40
N LEU A 50 -8.61 2.65 -13.24
CA LEU A 50 -9.51 3.74 -12.85
C LEU A 50 -9.43 4.92 -13.83
N GLU A 51 -8.22 5.36 -14.22
CA GLU A 51 -8.05 6.45 -15.19
C GLU A 51 -8.64 6.12 -16.56
N GLN A 52 -8.45 4.89 -17.04
CA GLN A 52 -9.03 4.44 -18.31
C GLN A 52 -10.56 4.47 -18.30
N GLN A 53 -11.17 4.32 -17.12
CA GLN A 53 -12.62 4.41 -16.92
C GLN A 53 -13.10 5.86 -16.67
N GLY A 54 -12.19 6.85 -16.67
CA GLY A 54 -12.50 8.25 -16.37
C GLY A 54 -12.51 8.59 -14.88
N ASN A 55 -12.17 7.65 -14.01
CA ASN A 55 -12.12 7.82 -12.56
C ASN A 55 -10.78 8.43 -12.11
N ASN A 56 -10.46 9.61 -12.62
CA ASN A 56 -9.15 10.25 -12.43
C ASN A 56 -8.87 10.64 -10.96
N ASN A 57 -9.89 11.10 -10.23
CA ASN A 57 -9.73 11.50 -8.82
C ASN A 57 -9.33 10.33 -7.91
N PRO A 58 -10.07 9.19 -7.87
CA PRO A 58 -9.66 8.05 -7.06
C PRO A 58 -8.35 7.42 -7.56
N ALA A 59 -8.04 7.48 -8.86
CA ALA A 59 -6.75 7.04 -9.37
C ALA A 59 -5.59 7.88 -8.80
N ALA A 60 -5.69 9.21 -8.87
CA ALA A 60 -4.68 10.13 -8.35
C ALA A 60 -4.50 9.96 -6.83
N TRP A 61 -5.61 9.79 -6.10
CA TRP A 61 -5.58 9.49 -4.66
C TRP A 61 -4.85 8.18 -4.37
N LEU A 62 -5.16 7.11 -5.11
CA LEU A 62 -4.55 5.80 -4.90
C LEU A 62 -3.04 5.82 -5.18
N ARG A 63 -2.59 6.55 -6.21
CA ARG A 63 -1.17 6.77 -6.48
C ARG A 63 -0.47 7.55 -5.37
N ASN A 64 -1.11 8.59 -4.83
CA ASN A 64 -0.55 9.35 -3.72
C ASN A 64 -0.41 8.46 -2.47
N MET A 65 -1.41 7.63 -2.18
CA MET A 65 -1.35 6.65 -1.10
C MET A 65 -0.21 5.64 -1.31
N ALA A 66 -0.06 5.10 -2.53
CA ALA A 66 1.03 4.17 -2.86
C ALA A 66 2.42 4.80 -2.63
N GLN A 67 2.60 6.10 -2.95
CA GLN A 67 3.84 6.82 -2.67
C GLN A 67 4.12 6.95 -1.16
N GLN A 68 3.10 7.26 -0.35
CA GLN A 68 3.25 7.35 1.11
C GLN A 68 3.63 5.98 1.71
N LEU A 69 2.97 4.91 1.26
CA LEU A 69 3.29 3.54 1.67
C LEU A 69 4.69 3.11 1.21
N GLY A 70 5.15 3.56 0.03
CA GLY A 70 6.52 3.37 -0.43
C GLY A 70 7.54 3.98 0.53
N GLN A 71 7.32 5.22 0.97
CA GLN A 71 8.17 5.88 1.97
C GLN A 71 8.16 5.14 3.30
N TYR A 72 6.98 4.70 3.76
CA TYR A 72 6.85 3.87 4.96
C TYR A 72 7.66 2.58 4.88
N LEU A 73 7.63 1.89 3.73
CA LEU A 73 8.41 0.67 3.50
C LEU A 73 9.92 0.94 3.53
N THR A 74 10.37 2.02 2.89
CA THR A 74 11.78 2.44 2.94
C THR A 74 12.23 2.70 4.37
N LEU A 75 11.45 3.45 5.16
CA LEU A 75 11.76 3.73 6.57
C LEU A 75 11.78 2.46 7.42
N ARG A 76 10.84 1.53 7.19
CA ARG A 76 10.79 0.23 7.86
C ARG A 76 12.08 -0.56 7.62
N LEU A 77 12.56 -0.61 6.38
CA LEU A 77 13.80 -1.30 6.01
C LEU A 77 15.04 -0.66 6.64
N VAL A 78 15.16 0.68 6.60
CA VAL A 78 16.29 1.41 7.20
C VAL A 78 16.36 1.19 8.73
N ASN A 79 15.22 1.24 9.42
CA ASN A 79 15.17 1.02 10.87
C ASN A 79 15.54 -0.41 11.28
N THR A 80 15.25 -1.41 10.44
CA THR A 80 15.68 -2.79 10.70
C THR A 80 17.20 -2.98 10.51
N GLY A 81 17.82 -2.26 9.58
CA GLY A 81 19.27 -2.32 9.34
C GLY A 81 20.11 -1.74 10.49
N PHE A 82 19.62 -0.67 11.14
CA PHE A 82 20.32 -0.06 12.28
C PHE A 82 20.33 -0.96 13.53
N ARG A 83 19.24 -1.70 13.77
CA ARG A 83 19.13 -2.62 14.93
C ARG A 83 20.05 -3.84 14.83
N ALA A 84 20.40 -4.29 13.63
CA ALA A 84 21.30 -5.43 13.43
C ALA A 84 22.78 -5.14 13.75
N ASN A 85 23.19 -3.87 13.81
CA ASN A 85 24.57 -3.45 14.10
C ASN A 85 24.80 -3.08 15.58
N ALA A 86 23.74 -2.75 16.32
CA ALA A 86 23.83 -2.40 17.73
C ALA A 86 24.11 -3.60 18.68
N SER A 87 24.07 -4.84 18.18
CA SER A 87 24.37 -6.05 18.97
C SER A 87 25.85 -6.47 18.94
N LYS A 88 26.75 -5.62 18.40
CA LYS A 88 28.19 -5.92 18.25
C LYS A 88 29.12 -4.99 19.06
N PHE A 89 28.58 -4.23 20.01
CA PHE A 89 29.36 -3.43 20.96
C PHE A 89 29.00 -3.78 22.39
#